data_AF-A0A3D0TQA8-F1
#
_entry.id   AF-A0A3D0TQA8-F1
#
_cell.length_a   1.000
_cell.length_b   1.000
_cell.length_c   1.000
_cell.angle_alpha   90.00
_cell.angle_beta   90.00
_cell.angle_gamma   90.00
#
_symmetry.space_group_name_H-M   'P 1'
#
loop_
_entity.id
_entity.type
_entity.pdbx_description
1 polymer ?
#
loop_
_entity_poly.entity_id
_entity_poly.type
_entity_poly.pdbx_seq_one_letter_code
_entity_poly.pdbx_strand_id
1 'polypeptide(L)'
;MEGLPIFSLEPKFLFSDNLLQTSIPELLSQTGTTGRQFAHVLIRSYQEKHQNQFPDIERSAEEIGLKRFPLSIRDILDLYKKVGLKVKYFDRPPFVTENDSGHEIRTLFRSFFEPPNTVVLNHQLEHEPRRMKYDLSAYLGHKVLHNGDGLVSSHATGGELGGSPQPDSQTDDKVSQSDILYAWRNFECSFFAGALLCPRQPFRHYLAREAHNINAFEKIDITAGVYMRRMTCVSPYKHWHYFDAFQPGFLRAVYRGNGIPMPWGNMRMGVDPCRQWAVFRLLDKPQMQKPLNQLSLLISGEYMRLYSCVSQRIKDAAKNSHVVSTGIDLIPALNAQGVDSSGLCEEIRDFYFSADQGSPIPNSIQEPIK
;
A
#
# COMPACT_ATOMS: atom_id res chain seq x y z
N MET A 1 -4.95 -18.51 -9.51
CA MET A 1 -5.39 -17.64 -8.40
C MET A 1 -6.79 -18.10 -8.04
N GLU A 2 -6.94 -19.04 -7.13
CA GLU A 2 -8.24 -19.28 -6.52
C GLU A 2 -8.23 -18.53 -5.20
N GLY A 3 -8.99 -17.43 -5.21
CA GLY A 3 -9.13 -16.50 -4.11
C GLY A 3 -10.16 -17.00 -3.11
N LEU A 4 -10.49 -16.13 -2.16
CA LEU A 4 -11.64 -16.22 -1.26
C LEU A 4 -12.85 -16.89 -1.95
N PRO A 5 -13.68 -17.67 -1.23
CA PRO A 5 -14.82 -18.38 -1.80
C PRO A 5 -15.61 -17.45 -2.73
N ILE A 6 -15.61 -17.77 -4.02
CA ILE A 6 -16.33 -16.99 -5.02
C ILE A 6 -17.80 -17.30 -4.81
N PHE A 7 -18.51 -16.35 -4.21
CA PHE A 7 -19.96 -16.45 -4.07
C PHE A 7 -20.59 -16.34 -5.47
N SER A 8 -21.38 -17.35 -5.85
CA SER A 8 -22.12 -17.31 -7.11
C SER A 8 -23.27 -16.32 -7.00
N LEU A 9 -23.32 -15.36 -7.92
CA LEU A 9 -24.37 -14.34 -7.97
C LEU A 9 -25.67 -14.91 -8.55
N GLU A 10 -26.33 -15.78 -7.78
CA GLU A 10 -27.57 -16.45 -8.17
C GLU A 10 -28.68 -16.25 -7.11
N PRO A 11 -29.95 -15.99 -7.53
CA PRO A 11 -30.38 -15.79 -8.91
C PRO A 11 -29.91 -14.44 -9.49
N LYS A 12 -29.40 -14.44 -10.73
CA LYS A 12 -28.78 -13.25 -11.38
C LYS A 12 -29.58 -11.95 -11.28
N PHE A 13 -30.91 -12.00 -11.29
CA PHE A 13 -31.74 -10.79 -11.26
C PHE A 13 -31.55 -9.96 -9.97
N LEU A 14 -31.22 -10.60 -8.83
CA LEU A 14 -30.92 -9.93 -7.56
C LEU A 14 -29.61 -9.12 -7.60
N PHE A 15 -28.76 -9.38 -8.59
CA PHE A 15 -27.47 -8.72 -8.77
C PHE A 15 -27.47 -7.77 -9.99
N SER A 16 -28.65 -7.31 -10.40
CA SER A 16 -28.78 -6.27 -11.43
C SER A 16 -28.22 -4.94 -10.94
N ASP A 17 -27.67 -4.14 -11.86
CA ASP A 17 -27.05 -2.84 -11.54
C ASP A 17 -27.99 -1.93 -10.73
N ASN A 18 -29.29 -1.93 -11.03
CA ASN A 18 -30.28 -1.12 -10.33
C ASN A 18 -30.47 -1.57 -8.87
N LEU A 19 -30.63 -2.88 -8.64
CA LEU A 19 -30.74 -3.41 -7.27
C LEU A 19 -29.45 -3.19 -6.48
N LEU A 20 -28.28 -3.38 -7.08
CA LEU A 20 -27.01 -3.10 -6.42
C LEU A 20 -26.84 -1.61 -6.07
N GLN A 21 -27.18 -0.70 -6.99
CA GLN A 21 -27.10 0.75 -6.75
C GLN A 21 -28.00 1.21 -5.61
N THR A 22 -29.13 0.54 -5.40
CA THR A 22 -30.09 0.86 -4.33
C THR A 22 -29.76 0.17 -3.00
N SER A 23 -29.33 -1.10 -3.04
CA SER A 23 -29.04 -1.89 -1.83
C SER A 23 -27.65 -1.66 -1.24
N ILE A 24 -26.64 -1.27 -2.04
CA ILE A 24 -25.28 -1.02 -1.52
C ILE A 24 -25.28 0.13 -0.49
N PRO A 25 -25.86 1.32 -0.76
CA PRO A 25 -25.92 2.38 0.23
C PRO A 25 -26.58 1.96 1.54
N GLU A 26 -27.64 1.14 1.46
CA GLU A 26 -28.33 0.58 2.63
C GLU A 26 -27.42 -0.37 3.41
N LEU A 27 -26.73 -1.30 2.74
CA LEU A 27 -25.78 -2.22 3.36
C LEU A 27 -24.62 -1.47 4.04
N LEU A 28 -24.10 -0.42 3.40
CA LEU A 28 -23.01 0.39 3.96
C LEU A 28 -23.47 1.15 5.21
N SER A 29 -24.69 1.70 5.19
CA SER A 29 -25.31 2.32 6.37
C SER A 29 -25.49 1.32 7.52
N GLN A 30 -26.05 0.13 7.24
CA GLN A 30 -26.26 -0.92 8.25
C GLN A 30 -24.95 -1.43 8.87
N THR A 31 -23.85 -1.43 8.11
CA THR A 31 -22.53 -1.87 8.58
C THR A 31 -21.67 -0.74 9.16
N GLY A 32 -22.12 0.51 9.08
CA GLY A 32 -21.32 1.69 9.46
C GLY A 32 -20.07 1.87 8.60
N THR A 33 -20.08 1.38 7.36
CA THR A 33 -18.96 1.51 6.42
C THR A 33 -19.09 2.82 5.64
N THR A 34 -18.07 3.68 5.69
CA THR A 34 -18.10 4.95 4.97
C THR A 34 -17.90 4.77 3.46
N GLY A 35 -18.35 5.74 2.66
CA GLY A 35 -18.15 5.73 1.20
C GLY A 35 -16.68 5.63 0.80
N ARG A 36 -15.80 6.29 1.56
CA ARG A 36 -14.35 6.21 1.38
C ARG A 36 -13.80 4.81 1.67
N GLN A 37 -14.20 4.19 2.77
CA GLN A 37 -13.79 2.82 3.11
C GLN A 37 -14.23 1.84 2.03
N PHE A 38 -15.46 1.98 1.55
CA PHE A 38 -15.98 1.18 0.44
C PHE A 38 -15.17 1.39 -0.85
N ALA A 39 -14.86 2.63 -1.22
CA ALA A 39 -14.02 2.93 -2.38
C ALA A 39 -12.64 2.28 -2.29
N HIS A 40 -12.01 2.28 -1.11
CA HIS A 40 -10.75 1.58 -0.89
C HIS A 40 -10.88 0.05 -0.97
N VAL A 41 -12.02 -0.54 -0.60
CA VAL A 41 -12.29 -1.97 -0.86
C VAL A 41 -12.33 -2.23 -2.36
N LEU A 42 -13.08 -1.43 -3.13
CA LEU A 42 -13.19 -1.58 -4.58
C LEU A 42 -11.83 -1.44 -5.27
N ILE A 43 -11.05 -0.41 -4.92
CA ILE A 43 -9.72 -0.18 -5.48
C ILE A 43 -8.78 -1.35 -5.17
N ARG A 44 -8.78 -1.87 -3.94
CA ARG A 44 -7.95 -3.04 -3.58
C ARG A 44 -8.33 -4.27 -4.39
N SER A 45 -9.63 -4.57 -4.52
CA SER A 45 -10.11 -5.68 -5.36
C SER A 45 -9.69 -5.49 -6.82
N TYR A 46 -9.74 -4.26 -7.33
CA TYR A 46 -9.28 -3.92 -8.67
C TYR A 46 -7.76 -4.14 -8.83
N GLN A 47 -6.95 -3.72 -7.85
CA GLN A 47 -5.51 -3.95 -7.83
C GLN A 47 -5.14 -5.44 -7.76
N GLU A 48 -5.83 -6.21 -6.94
CA GLU A 48 -5.62 -7.66 -6.80
C GLU A 48 -5.96 -8.38 -8.11
N LYS A 49 -7.11 -8.05 -8.74
CA LYS A 49 -7.52 -8.59 -10.04
C LYS A 49 -6.49 -8.34 -11.15
N HIS A 50 -5.87 -7.16 -11.15
CA HIS A 50 -4.89 -6.76 -12.17
C HIS A 50 -3.44 -7.07 -11.77
N GLN A 51 -3.20 -7.77 -10.66
CA GLN A 51 -1.86 -8.03 -10.12
C GLN A 51 -1.00 -6.76 -10.02
N ASN A 52 -1.64 -5.65 -9.63
CA ASN A 52 -1.07 -4.29 -9.53
C ASN A 52 -0.47 -3.77 -10.85
N GLN A 53 -0.93 -4.23 -12.02
CA GLN A 53 -0.42 -3.80 -13.33
C GLN A 53 -1.38 -2.81 -13.99
N PHE A 54 -0.89 -1.60 -14.28
CA PHE A 54 -1.66 -0.52 -14.94
C PHE A 54 -0.84 0.13 -16.06
N PRO A 55 -0.75 -0.53 -17.23
CA PRO A 55 0.18 -0.15 -18.30
C PRO A 55 0.01 1.28 -18.81
N ASP A 56 -1.22 1.80 -18.87
CA ASP A 56 -1.47 3.15 -19.37
C ASP A 56 -1.00 4.22 -18.39
N ILE A 57 -1.21 4.04 -17.08
CA ILE A 57 -0.66 4.95 -16.06
C ILE A 57 0.88 4.86 -16.03
N GLU A 58 1.44 3.65 -16.15
CA GLU A 58 2.90 3.46 -16.29
C GLU A 58 3.44 4.20 -17.52
N ARG A 59 2.78 4.05 -18.67
CA ARG A 59 3.17 4.71 -19.93
C ARG A 59 3.17 6.23 -19.77
N SER A 60 2.11 6.81 -19.24
CA SER A 60 2.02 8.26 -19.00
C SER A 60 3.14 8.77 -18.10
N ALA A 61 3.47 8.05 -17.03
CA ALA A 61 4.57 8.41 -16.14
C ALA A 61 5.95 8.29 -16.82
N GLU A 62 6.15 7.25 -17.63
CA GLU A 62 7.41 7.03 -18.36
C GLU A 62 7.61 8.04 -19.50
N GLU A 63 6.54 8.47 -20.17
CA GLU A 63 6.58 9.50 -21.21
C GLU A 63 6.95 10.87 -20.64
N ILE A 64 6.32 11.26 -19.52
CA ILE A 64 6.64 12.53 -18.84
C ILE A 64 8.03 12.49 -18.20
N GLY A 65 8.36 11.41 -17.50
CA GLY A 65 9.63 11.25 -16.78
C GLY A 65 10.82 10.85 -17.66
N LEU A 66 10.57 10.48 -18.93
CA LEU A 66 11.55 9.95 -19.88
C LEU A 66 12.37 8.78 -19.31
N LYS A 67 11.73 7.97 -18.45
CA LYS A 67 12.34 6.83 -17.74
C LYS A 67 13.63 7.18 -16.96
N ARG A 68 13.83 8.46 -16.61
CA ARG A 68 14.97 8.90 -15.82
C ARG A 68 14.88 8.33 -14.41
N PHE A 69 15.99 7.79 -13.92
CA PHE A 69 16.05 7.16 -12.59
C PHE A 69 17.49 7.19 -12.05
N PRO A 70 17.72 7.63 -10.79
CA PRO A 70 16.75 8.26 -9.88
C PRO A 70 16.43 9.71 -10.27
N LEU A 71 15.27 10.22 -9.82
CA LEU A 71 14.90 11.64 -9.97
C LEU A 71 15.22 12.44 -8.71
N SER A 72 15.83 13.62 -8.89
CA SER A 72 15.95 14.63 -7.84
C SER A 72 14.68 15.50 -7.73
N ILE A 73 14.55 16.28 -6.66
CA ILE A 73 13.46 17.27 -6.54
C ILE A 73 13.54 18.29 -7.68
N ARG A 74 14.75 18.74 -8.04
CA ARG A 74 14.97 19.66 -9.16
C ARG A 74 14.46 19.09 -10.48
N ASP A 75 14.72 17.81 -10.75
CA ASP A 75 14.22 17.16 -11.96
C ASP A 75 12.68 17.18 -12.02
N ILE A 76 12.00 16.92 -10.90
CA ILE A 76 10.54 16.97 -10.82
C ILE A 76 10.04 18.41 -11.03
N LEU A 77 10.71 19.42 -10.45
CA LEU A 77 10.37 20.82 -10.66
C LEU A 77 10.59 21.27 -12.12
N ASP A 78 11.55 20.69 -12.83
CA ASP A 78 11.72 20.94 -14.26
C ASP A 78 10.61 20.27 -15.10
N LEU A 79 10.08 19.12 -14.68
CA LEU A 79 8.86 18.55 -15.26
C LEU A 79 7.63 19.44 -14.99
N TYR A 80 7.51 20.02 -13.79
CA TYR A 80 6.45 20.98 -13.46
C TYR A 80 6.41 22.15 -14.44
N LYS A 81 7.58 22.75 -14.73
CA LYS A 81 7.68 23.86 -15.69
C LYS A 81 7.18 23.44 -17.08
N LYS A 82 7.51 22.24 -17.54
CA LYS A 82 7.07 21.71 -18.85
C LYS A 82 5.56 21.57 -18.95
N VAL A 83 4.90 21.17 -17.86
CA VAL A 83 3.43 20.99 -17.82
C VAL A 83 2.67 22.20 -17.28
N GLY A 84 3.35 23.33 -17.08
CA GLY A 84 2.76 24.58 -16.61
C GLY A 84 2.33 24.60 -15.14
N LEU A 85 2.86 23.69 -14.30
CA LEU A 85 2.65 23.69 -12.85
C LEU A 85 3.56 24.69 -12.14
N LYS A 86 3.05 25.26 -11.05
CA LYS A 86 3.76 26.17 -10.15
C LYS A 86 3.78 25.60 -8.73
N VAL A 87 4.77 26.00 -7.95
CA VAL A 87 4.87 25.66 -6.53
C VAL A 87 4.77 26.93 -5.70
N LYS A 88 3.93 26.91 -4.67
CA LYS A 88 3.92 27.87 -3.56
C LYS A 88 4.22 27.14 -2.26
N TYR A 89 4.56 27.89 -1.24
CA TYR A 89 4.79 27.35 0.10
C TYR A 89 3.87 27.98 1.14
N PHE A 90 3.63 27.23 2.20
CA PHE A 90 2.95 27.69 3.40
C PHE A 90 3.63 27.10 4.64
N ASP A 91 3.40 27.71 5.78
CA ASP A 91 3.88 27.24 7.08
C ASP A 91 2.71 26.75 7.93
N ARG A 92 2.73 25.46 8.28
CA ARG A 92 1.82 24.92 9.28
C ARG A 92 2.53 23.84 10.10
N PRO A 93 2.69 24.02 11.42
CA PRO A 93 3.29 22.98 12.25
C PRO A 93 2.37 21.74 12.32
N PRO A 94 2.91 20.56 12.68
CA PRO A 94 2.08 19.40 12.99
C PRO A 94 1.11 19.70 14.15
N PHE A 95 -0.10 19.14 14.08
CA PHE A 95 -1.16 19.26 15.08
C PHE A 95 -1.71 17.87 15.43
N VAL A 96 -2.51 17.74 16.48
CA VAL A 96 -3.14 16.45 16.85
C VAL A 96 -4.51 16.37 16.18
N THR A 97 -4.84 15.21 15.62
CA THR A 97 -6.17 14.86 15.14
C THR A 97 -6.55 13.48 15.66
N GLU A 98 -7.76 13.02 15.39
CA GLU A 98 -8.15 11.62 15.58
C GLU A 98 -8.04 10.85 14.26
N ASN A 99 -7.79 9.54 14.32
CA ASN A 99 -7.90 8.63 13.18
C ASN A 99 -9.29 7.99 13.12
N ASP A 100 -9.59 7.21 12.06
CA ASP A 100 -10.88 6.52 11.89
C ASP A 100 -11.26 5.53 13.00
N SER A 101 -10.29 5.18 13.86
CA SER A 101 -10.49 4.33 15.03
C SER A 101 -10.68 5.14 16.32
N GLY A 102 -10.76 6.48 16.24
CA GLY A 102 -10.94 7.38 17.38
C GLY A 102 -9.69 7.60 18.22
N HIS A 103 -8.51 7.25 17.71
CA HIS A 103 -7.25 7.45 18.43
C HIS A 103 -6.54 8.72 18.00
N GLU A 104 -6.02 9.45 18.99
CA GLU A 104 -5.16 10.62 18.75
C GLU A 104 -3.93 10.24 17.93
N ILE A 105 -3.66 11.03 16.89
CA ILE A 105 -2.53 10.88 16.00
C ILE A 105 -1.96 12.25 15.65
N ARG A 106 -0.62 12.34 15.59
CA ARG A 106 0.04 13.58 15.17
C ARG A 106 -0.07 13.72 13.66
N THR A 107 -0.63 14.82 13.22
CA THR A 107 -0.92 15.09 11.81
C THR A 107 -0.10 16.26 11.29
N LEU A 108 0.58 16.04 10.18
CA LEU A 108 1.23 17.06 9.37
C LEU A 108 0.46 17.21 8.07
N PHE A 109 -0.15 18.39 7.87
CA PHE A 109 -0.74 18.77 6.59
C PHE A 109 0.39 19.19 5.64
N ARG A 110 0.64 18.40 4.60
CA ARG A 110 1.87 18.46 3.81
C ARG A 110 1.71 19.31 2.56
N SER A 111 0.59 19.18 1.87
CA SER A 111 0.40 19.89 0.61
C SER A 111 -1.04 19.81 0.11
N PHE A 112 -1.41 20.72 -0.78
CA PHE A 112 -2.69 20.70 -1.49
C PHE A 112 -2.55 21.26 -2.90
N PHE A 113 -3.58 21.09 -3.71
CA PHE A 113 -3.64 21.56 -5.09
C PHE A 113 -4.61 22.74 -5.22
N GLU A 114 -4.13 23.87 -5.71
CA GLU A 114 -4.92 25.03 -6.11
C GLU A 114 -5.12 24.98 -7.64
N PRO A 115 -6.35 24.70 -8.11
CA PRO A 115 -6.62 24.67 -9.54
C PRO A 115 -6.39 26.05 -10.17
N PRO A 116 -5.93 26.10 -11.42
CA PRO A 116 -5.75 24.98 -12.35
C PRO A 116 -4.34 24.35 -12.37
N ASN A 117 -3.37 24.92 -11.63
CA ASN A 117 -1.96 24.59 -11.85
C ASN A 117 -0.99 24.91 -10.71
N THR A 118 -1.46 25.18 -9.49
CA THR A 118 -0.58 25.52 -8.37
C THR A 118 -0.58 24.41 -7.33
N VAL A 119 0.60 23.94 -6.96
CA VAL A 119 0.81 23.01 -5.85
C VAL A 119 1.35 23.80 -4.67
N VAL A 120 0.68 23.71 -3.53
CA VAL A 120 1.05 24.44 -2.32
C VAL A 120 1.66 23.44 -1.34
N LEU A 121 2.94 23.62 -0.99
CA LEU A 121 3.73 22.72 -0.15
C LEU A 121 3.99 23.31 1.23
N ASN A 122 3.96 22.49 2.27
CA ASN A 122 4.35 22.91 3.60
C ASN A 122 5.88 23.00 3.67
N HIS A 123 6.45 24.08 4.20
CA HIS A 123 7.90 24.21 4.42
C HIS A 123 8.48 23.08 5.29
N GLN A 124 7.67 22.45 6.15
CA GLN A 124 8.08 21.25 6.90
C GLN A 124 8.57 20.10 5.99
N LEU A 125 8.15 20.05 4.72
CA LEU A 125 8.62 19.05 3.74
C LEU A 125 10.07 19.27 3.31
N GLU A 126 10.65 20.45 3.49
CA GLU A 126 12.06 20.73 3.14
C GLU A 126 13.01 19.86 3.98
N HIS A 127 12.60 19.51 5.19
CA HIS A 127 13.31 18.57 6.06
C HIS A 127 12.99 17.10 5.77
N GLU A 128 12.09 16.81 4.82
CA GLU A 128 11.61 15.47 4.46
C GLU A 128 11.66 15.28 2.93
N PRO A 129 12.83 15.38 2.28
CA PRO A 129 12.94 15.45 0.81
C PRO A 129 12.36 14.23 0.09
N ARG A 130 12.47 13.04 0.68
CA ARG A 130 11.87 11.79 0.15
C ARG A 130 10.34 11.88 0.07
N ARG A 131 9.73 12.56 1.05
CA ARG A 131 8.28 12.79 1.11
C ARG A 131 7.86 13.90 0.15
N MET A 132 8.66 14.97 0.05
CA MET A 132 8.44 16.03 -0.92
C MET A 132 8.45 15.50 -2.37
N LYS A 133 9.39 14.62 -2.73
CA LYS A 133 9.40 13.97 -4.05
C LYS A 133 8.09 13.24 -4.36
N TYR A 134 7.54 12.51 -3.38
CA TYR A 134 6.27 11.81 -3.55
C TYR A 134 5.11 12.78 -3.78
N ASP A 135 4.99 13.83 -2.96
CA ASP A 135 3.88 14.79 -3.09
C ASP A 135 3.92 15.54 -4.41
N LEU A 136 5.11 15.99 -4.82
CA LEU A 136 5.30 16.62 -6.12
C LEU A 136 4.95 15.65 -7.27
N SER A 137 5.40 14.40 -7.19
CA SER A 137 5.13 13.41 -8.24
C SER A 137 3.64 13.05 -8.34
N ALA A 138 2.93 13.00 -7.21
CA ALA A 138 1.50 12.72 -7.18
C ALA A 138 0.67 13.86 -7.81
N TYR A 139 0.99 15.12 -7.51
CA TYR A 139 0.30 16.24 -8.16
C TYR A 139 0.70 16.45 -9.63
N LEU A 140 1.92 16.08 -10.02
CA LEU A 140 2.26 15.98 -11.44
C LEU A 140 1.37 14.94 -12.12
N GLY A 141 1.13 13.79 -11.48
CA GLY A 141 0.16 12.80 -11.94
C GLY A 141 -1.25 13.39 -12.09
N HIS A 142 -1.72 14.15 -11.11
CA HIS A 142 -3.02 14.83 -11.20
C HIS A 142 -3.10 15.77 -12.41
N LYS A 143 -2.03 16.54 -12.67
CA LYS A 143 -2.00 17.43 -13.84
C LYS A 143 -2.03 16.67 -15.16
N VAL A 144 -1.27 15.57 -15.26
CA VAL A 144 -1.10 14.79 -16.48
C VAL A 144 -2.33 13.93 -16.79
N LEU A 145 -2.90 13.29 -15.77
CA LEU A 145 -4.01 12.34 -15.93
C LEU A 145 -5.38 13.01 -15.89
N HIS A 146 -5.51 14.13 -15.18
CA HIS A 146 -6.81 14.77 -14.89
C HIS A 146 -6.82 16.27 -15.20
N ASN A 147 -5.87 16.75 -16.02
CA ASN A 147 -5.75 18.14 -16.45
C ASN A 147 -5.57 19.18 -15.33
N GLY A 148 -5.41 18.76 -14.07
CA GLY A 148 -5.35 19.66 -12.92
C GLY A 148 -6.69 20.33 -12.63
N ASP A 149 -7.81 19.61 -12.84
CA ASP A 149 -9.17 20.11 -12.60
C ASP A 149 -9.51 20.40 -11.13
N GLY A 150 -8.64 19.97 -10.22
CA GLY A 150 -8.77 20.19 -8.77
C GLY A 150 -9.43 19.08 -7.98
N LEU A 151 -10.00 18.05 -8.62
CA LEU A 151 -10.61 16.93 -7.90
C LEU A 151 -9.52 15.92 -7.49
N VAL A 152 -8.66 16.35 -6.57
CA VAL A 152 -7.60 15.57 -5.91
C VAL A 152 -7.56 15.94 -4.43
N SER A 153 -7.22 14.99 -3.57
CA SER A 153 -7.23 15.24 -2.14
C SER A 153 -5.91 15.86 -1.63
N SER A 154 -6.00 16.65 -0.55
CA SER A 154 -4.85 17.33 0.07
C SER A 154 -3.97 16.41 0.91
N HIS A 155 -2.69 16.23 0.59
CA HIS A 155 -1.83 15.31 1.32
C HIS A 155 -1.60 15.69 2.79
N ALA A 156 -1.95 14.76 3.69
CA ALA A 156 -1.52 14.77 5.09
C ALA A 156 -0.78 13.48 5.45
N THR A 157 -0.04 13.53 6.55
CA THR A 157 0.58 12.39 7.22
C THR A 157 0.12 12.41 8.66
N GLY A 158 -0.29 11.27 9.21
CA GLY A 158 -1.19 11.27 10.38
C GLY A 158 -2.59 11.75 9.97
N GLY A 159 -3.62 11.21 10.60
CA GLY A 159 -5.03 11.50 10.30
C GLY A 159 -5.80 10.28 9.80
N GLU A 160 -6.95 10.54 9.17
CA GLU A 160 -7.93 9.56 8.70
C GLU A 160 -7.35 8.48 7.75
N LEU A 161 -7.90 7.26 7.80
CA LEU A 161 -7.48 6.12 6.97
C LEU A 161 -7.62 6.43 5.49
N GLY A 162 -6.62 6.05 4.71
CA GLY A 162 -6.69 6.01 3.25
C GLY A 162 -6.81 7.37 2.55
N GLY A 163 -6.94 8.46 3.30
CA GLY A 163 -7.31 9.76 2.78
C GLY A 163 -6.36 10.88 3.20
N SER A 164 -6.04 11.68 2.21
CA SER A 164 -5.74 13.10 2.35
C SER A 164 -7.01 13.84 2.85
N PRO A 165 -6.97 14.62 3.95
CA PRO A 165 -8.15 15.36 4.43
C PRO A 165 -8.70 16.28 3.32
N GLN A 166 -10.01 16.28 3.14
CA GLN A 166 -10.68 17.24 2.27
C GLN A 166 -10.79 18.59 3.00
N PRO A 167 -10.61 19.73 2.31
CA PRO A 167 -11.11 21.00 2.81
C PRO A 167 -12.65 20.92 2.84
N ASP A 168 -13.27 21.22 3.99
CA ASP A 168 -14.72 21.45 4.17
C ASP A 168 -15.72 20.28 4.00
N SER A 169 -15.30 19.01 4.09
CA SER A 169 -16.30 17.92 4.16
C SER A 169 -16.88 17.80 5.57
N GLN A 170 -18.12 18.27 5.78
CA GLN A 170 -18.95 17.69 6.83
C GLN A 170 -19.02 16.18 6.60
N THR A 171 -18.86 15.38 7.65
CA THR A 171 -19.02 13.93 7.59
C THR A 171 -20.48 13.60 7.29
N ASP A 172 -20.87 13.64 6.02
CA ASP A 172 -22.17 13.13 5.60
C ASP A 172 -22.14 11.60 5.68
N ASP A 173 -23.06 11.01 6.44
CA ASP A 173 -23.24 9.56 6.59
C ASP A 173 -23.66 8.85 5.28
N LYS A 174 -23.81 9.61 4.18
CA LYS A 174 -24.19 9.09 2.87
C LYS A 174 -22.97 8.93 1.98
N VAL A 175 -22.79 7.73 1.44
CA VAL A 175 -21.79 7.46 0.39
C VAL A 175 -22.03 8.38 -0.80
N SER A 176 -21.11 9.32 -1.03
CA SER A 176 -21.17 10.23 -2.17
C SER A 176 -20.38 9.66 -3.36
N GLN A 177 -20.88 9.84 -4.58
CA GLN A 177 -20.11 9.50 -5.79
C GLN A 177 -18.77 10.26 -5.85
N SER A 178 -18.73 11.45 -5.26
CA SER A 178 -17.50 12.24 -5.08
C SER A 178 -16.44 11.48 -4.31
N ASP A 179 -16.77 10.81 -3.20
CA ASP A 179 -15.77 10.08 -2.39
C ASP A 179 -15.10 8.96 -3.17
N ILE A 180 -15.89 8.24 -3.97
CA ILE A 180 -15.38 7.16 -4.83
C ILE A 180 -14.46 7.74 -5.91
N LEU A 181 -14.87 8.83 -6.56
CA LEU A 181 -14.05 9.50 -7.58
C LEU A 181 -12.74 10.04 -7.02
N TYR A 182 -12.76 10.69 -5.85
CA TYR A 182 -11.56 11.17 -5.16
C TYR A 182 -10.63 10.00 -4.80
N ALA A 183 -11.16 8.93 -4.22
CA ALA A 183 -10.36 7.76 -3.88
C ALA A 183 -9.71 7.12 -5.12
N TRP A 184 -10.46 7.00 -6.22
CA TRP A 184 -9.95 6.48 -7.49
C TRP A 184 -8.81 7.35 -8.05
N ARG A 185 -9.02 8.67 -8.15
CA ARG A 185 -8.01 9.59 -8.66
C ARG A 185 -6.77 9.67 -7.77
N ASN A 186 -6.95 9.60 -6.45
CA ASN A 186 -5.83 9.50 -5.51
C ASN A 186 -5.01 8.23 -5.75
N PHE A 187 -5.68 7.11 -6.05
CA PHE A 187 -5.01 5.87 -6.44
C PHE A 187 -4.22 6.06 -7.74
N GLU A 188 -4.83 6.62 -8.79
CA GLU A 188 -4.16 6.86 -10.08
C GLU A 188 -2.94 7.76 -9.94
N CYS A 189 -3.07 8.88 -9.20
CA CYS A 189 -1.99 9.81 -8.93
C CYS A 189 -0.86 9.20 -8.09
N SER A 190 -1.21 8.39 -7.09
CA SER A 190 -0.24 7.65 -6.26
C SER A 190 0.52 6.59 -7.07
N PHE A 191 -0.19 5.88 -7.95
CA PHE A 191 0.42 4.90 -8.84
C PHE A 191 1.34 5.57 -9.86
N PHE A 192 0.89 6.68 -10.47
CA PHE A 192 1.70 7.52 -11.34
C PHE A 192 2.98 8.00 -10.64
N ALA A 193 2.87 8.51 -9.41
CA ALA A 193 4.03 8.95 -8.64
C ALA A 193 5.05 7.82 -8.44
N GLY A 194 4.58 6.61 -8.13
CA GLY A 194 5.43 5.43 -8.05
C GLY A 194 6.09 5.07 -9.38
N ALA A 195 5.36 5.12 -10.49
CA ALA A 195 5.89 4.84 -11.83
C ALA A 195 6.89 5.91 -12.31
N LEU A 196 6.67 7.18 -11.96
CA LEU A 196 7.56 8.29 -12.28
C LEU A 196 8.88 8.20 -11.50
N LEU A 197 8.79 8.02 -10.18
CA LEU A 197 9.96 7.94 -9.30
C LEU A 197 10.74 6.63 -9.49
N CYS A 198 10.07 5.58 -9.96
CA CYS A 198 10.62 4.26 -10.17
C CYS A 198 10.10 3.64 -11.49
N PRO A 199 10.60 4.13 -12.66
CA PRO A 199 10.21 3.63 -13.98
C PRO A 199 10.47 2.13 -14.12
N ARG A 200 9.61 1.40 -14.86
CA ARG A 200 9.50 -0.06 -14.75
C ARG A 200 10.81 -0.78 -15.01
N GLN A 201 11.46 -0.50 -16.15
CA GLN A 201 12.71 -1.16 -16.52
C GLN A 201 13.91 -0.71 -15.67
N PRO A 202 14.21 0.60 -15.53
CA PRO A 202 15.32 1.05 -14.68
C PRO A 202 15.22 0.56 -13.23
N PHE A 203 14.01 0.63 -12.66
CA PHE A 203 13.80 0.19 -11.29
C PHE A 203 13.89 -1.33 -11.14
N ARG A 204 13.43 -2.12 -12.13
CA ARG A 204 13.64 -3.57 -12.11
C ARG A 204 15.13 -3.94 -12.10
N HIS A 205 15.95 -3.29 -12.92
CA HIS A 205 17.41 -3.52 -12.90
C HIS A 205 18.02 -3.13 -11.56
N TYR A 206 17.54 -2.03 -10.97
CA TYR A 206 17.95 -1.62 -9.63
C TYR A 206 17.60 -2.68 -8.58
N LEU A 207 16.37 -3.19 -8.55
CA LEU A 207 15.96 -4.25 -7.61
C LEU A 207 16.81 -5.51 -7.74
N ALA A 208 17.13 -5.92 -8.97
CA ALA A 208 17.99 -7.08 -9.21
C ALA A 208 19.40 -6.86 -8.64
N ARG A 209 20.01 -5.69 -8.91
CA ARG A 209 21.34 -5.33 -8.39
C ARG A 209 21.38 -5.28 -6.87
N GLU A 210 20.31 -4.79 -6.25
CA GLU A 210 20.20 -4.67 -4.79
C GLU A 210 19.65 -5.94 -4.12
N ALA A 211 19.47 -7.04 -4.88
CA ALA A 211 18.89 -8.31 -4.40
C ALA A 211 17.57 -8.12 -3.63
N HIS A 212 16.72 -7.20 -4.09
CA HIS A 212 15.45 -6.83 -3.45
C HIS A 212 15.57 -6.36 -1.99
N ASN A 213 16.75 -5.91 -1.55
CA ASN A 213 16.94 -5.39 -0.21
C ASN A 213 16.01 -4.21 0.04
N ILE A 214 15.17 -4.32 1.08
CA ILE A 214 14.17 -3.30 1.40
C ILE A 214 14.76 -1.97 1.88
N ASN A 215 16.03 -1.92 2.29
CA ASN A 215 16.70 -0.69 2.72
C ASN A 215 17.31 0.09 1.54
N ALA A 216 17.32 -0.50 0.33
CA ALA A 216 17.92 0.17 -0.82
C ALA A 216 17.13 1.40 -1.29
N PHE A 217 15.94 1.69 -0.75
CA PHE A 217 15.26 2.97 -0.99
C PHE A 217 16.12 4.18 -0.57
N GLU A 218 17.01 4.01 0.41
CA GLU A 218 17.83 5.09 0.93
C GLU A 218 18.80 5.62 -0.12
N LYS A 219 19.36 4.73 -0.96
CA LYS A 219 20.34 5.07 -1.99
C LYS A 219 19.75 5.86 -3.17
N ILE A 220 18.43 5.88 -3.32
CA ILE A 220 17.69 6.57 -4.39
C ILE A 220 16.78 7.68 -3.85
N ASP A 221 16.85 7.95 -2.55
CA ASP A 221 16.12 9.02 -1.87
C ASP A 221 14.61 9.03 -2.17
N ILE A 222 13.95 7.90 -1.94
CA ILE A 222 12.48 7.80 -1.90
C ILE A 222 12.02 7.20 -0.57
N THR A 223 10.73 7.25 -0.27
CA THR A 223 10.22 6.62 0.96
C THR A 223 10.16 5.10 0.81
N ALA A 224 10.35 4.37 1.92
CA ALA A 224 10.19 2.92 1.96
C ALA A 224 8.84 2.45 1.38
N GLY A 225 7.76 3.16 1.69
CA GLY A 225 6.42 2.84 1.17
C GLY A 225 6.29 3.00 -0.35
N VAL A 226 6.99 3.96 -0.98
CA VAL A 226 7.03 4.03 -2.47
C VAL A 226 7.85 2.87 -3.02
N TYR A 227 9.03 2.62 -2.46
CA TYR A 227 9.92 1.56 -2.88
C TYR A 227 9.25 0.18 -2.83
N MET A 228 8.73 -0.21 -1.67
CA MET A 228 8.14 -1.52 -1.43
C MET A 228 6.84 -1.72 -2.21
N ARG A 229 5.96 -0.71 -2.32
CA ARG A 229 4.77 -0.80 -3.18
C ARG A 229 5.15 -0.95 -4.65
N ARG A 230 6.23 -0.30 -5.10
CA ARG A 230 6.67 -0.44 -6.49
C ARG A 230 7.26 -1.82 -6.76
N MET A 231 7.97 -2.43 -5.81
CA MET A 231 8.47 -3.81 -5.92
C MET A 231 7.36 -4.79 -6.33
N THR A 232 6.17 -4.67 -5.73
CA THR A 232 5.04 -5.56 -6.01
C THR A 232 4.49 -5.46 -7.44
N CYS A 233 4.80 -4.36 -8.15
CA CYS A 233 4.31 -4.10 -9.51
C CYS A 233 5.35 -4.40 -10.60
N VAL A 234 6.63 -4.13 -10.33
CA VAL A 234 7.70 -4.25 -11.34
C VAL A 234 8.39 -5.60 -11.34
N SER A 235 8.32 -6.34 -10.22
CA SER A 235 8.96 -7.65 -10.10
C SER A 235 8.42 -8.61 -11.16
N PRO A 236 9.29 -9.48 -11.75
CA PRO A 236 8.81 -10.55 -12.62
C PRO A 236 7.97 -11.57 -11.85
N TYR A 237 8.27 -11.77 -10.57
CA TYR A 237 7.46 -12.60 -9.69
C TYR A 237 6.20 -11.83 -9.28
N LYS A 238 5.01 -12.42 -9.43
CA LYS A 238 3.74 -11.69 -9.26
C LYS A 238 3.08 -11.87 -7.90
N HIS A 239 3.49 -12.89 -7.14
CA HIS A 239 2.81 -13.27 -5.91
C HIS A 239 3.38 -12.50 -4.71
N TRP A 240 3.16 -11.18 -4.72
CA TRP A 240 3.58 -10.27 -3.65
C TRP A 240 2.40 -9.82 -2.76
N HIS A 241 2.74 -9.40 -1.55
CA HIS A 241 1.88 -8.55 -0.73
C HIS A 241 2.67 -7.36 -0.15
N TYR A 242 1.93 -6.33 0.26
CA TYR A 242 2.44 -5.16 0.95
C TYR A 242 1.44 -4.69 2.01
N PHE A 243 1.94 -4.36 3.19
CA PHE A 243 1.19 -3.78 4.29
C PHE A 243 1.88 -2.53 4.82
N ASP A 244 1.09 -1.51 5.13
CA ASP A 244 1.48 -0.32 5.90
C ASP A 244 0.56 -0.23 7.11
N ALA A 245 1.11 -0.44 8.30
CA ALA A 245 0.34 -0.70 9.52
C ALA A 245 0.73 0.27 10.64
N PHE A 246 -0.28 0.80 11.34
CA PHE A 246 -0.14 1.76 12.43
C PHE A 246 -0.77 1.20 13.71
N GLN A 247 -0.33 1.72 14.86
CA GLN A 247 -0.96 1.46 16.16
C GLN A 247 -2.24 2.32 16.32
N PRO A 248 -3.31 1.79 16.95
CA PRO A 248 -3.48 0.43 17.46
C PRO A 248 -4.12 -0.51 16.44
N GLY A 249 -3.30 -1.17 15.62
CA GLY A 249 -3.74 -2.28 14.77
C GLY A 249 -4.64 -1.87 13.60
N PHE A 250 -4.27 -0.85 12.83
CA PHE A 250 -4.95 -0.53 11.57
C PHE A 250 -4.01 -0.56 10.36
N LEU A 251 -4.52 -0.97 9.20
CA LEU A 251 -3.78 -0.97 7.94
C LEU A 251 -4.13 0.28 7.14
N ARG A 252 -3.15 1.14 6.89
CA ARG A 252 -3.31 2.32 6.03
C ARG A 252 -3.29 1.96 4.55
N ALA A 253 -2.46 1.00 4.17
CA ALA A 253 -2.36 0.52 2.79
C ALA A 253 -2.14 -0.98 2.75
N VAL A 254 -2.83 -1.64 1.82
CA VAL A 254 -2.85 -3.10 1.69
C VAL A 254 -2.83 -3.47 0.22
N TYR A 255 -1.97 -4.40 -0.15
CA TYR A 255 -1.98 -5.08 -1.43
C TYR A 255 -1.72 -6.58 -1.22
N ARG A 256 -2.52 -7.44 -1.87
CA ARG A 256 -2.51 -8.90 -1.67
C ARG A 256 -2.51 -9.66 -3.00
N GLY A 257 -1.55 -9.36 -3.87
CA GLY A 257 -1.38 -10.04 -5.17
C GLY A 257 -1.09 -11.54 -5.09
N ASN A 258 -0.76 -12.04 -3.90
CA ASN A 258 -0.57 -13.44 -3.63
C ASN A 258 -1.79 -14.15 -3.01
N GLY A 259 -2.87 -13.42 -2.69
CA GLY A 259 -4.05 -14.01 -2.05
C GLY A 259 -3.89 -14.31 -0.55
N ILE A 260 -2.90 -13.70 0.13
CA ILE A 260 -2.84 -13.73 1.59
C ILE A 260 -4.17 -13.19 2.16
N PRO A 261 -4.80 -13.85 3.16
CA PRO A 261 -6.03 -13.35 3.75
C PRO A 261 -5.80 -11.98 4.39
N MET A 262 -6.88 -11.19 4.47
CA MET A 262 -6.82 -9.95 5.22
C MET A 262 -6.63 -10.30 6.71
N PRO A 263 -5.67 -9.69 7.42
CA PRO A 263 -5.47 -10.00 8.83
C PRO A 263 -6.60 -9.46 9.72
N TRP A 264 -7.49 -8.60 9.20
CA TRP A 264 -8.73 -8.14 9.84
C TRP A 264 -9.90 -8.10 8.86
N GLY A 265 -11.09 -8.54 9.28
CA GLY A 265 -12.30 -8.52 8.44
C GLY A 265 -12.86 -7.12 8.19
N ASN A 266 -12.63 -6.18 9.12
CA ASN A 266 -13.08 -4.80 9.05
C ASN A 266 -11.87 -3.89 9.28
N MET A 267 -11.88 -2.64 8.80
CA MET A 267 -10.86 -1.65 9.17
C MET A 267 -10.93 -1.22 10.66
N ARG A 268 -11.55 -2.05 11.52
CA ARG A 268 -11.67 -1.94 12.98
C ARG A 268 -11.30 -3.29 13.61
N MET A 269 -10.65 -3.25 14.77
CA MET A 269 -10.22 -4.43 15.55
C MET A 269 -11.43 -5.31 15.92
N GLY A 270 -11.66 -6.39 15.17
CA GLY A 270 -12.79 -7.30 15.41
C GLY A 270 -12.42 -8.78 15.57
N VAL A 271 -11.19 -9.19 15.24
CA VAL A 271 -10.68 -10.55 15.46
C VAL A 271 -9.18 -10.43 15.69
N ASP A 272 -8.64 -11.22 16.63
CA ASP A 272 -7.23 -11.22 16.99
C ASP A 272 -6.38 -11.32 15.71
N PRO A 273 -5.58 -10.30 15.34
CA PRO A 273 -4.68 -10.41 14.21
C PRO A 273 -3.85 -11.67 14.38
N CYS A 274 -3.32 -12.23 13.30
CA CYS A 274 -2.24 -13.22 13.40
C CYS A 274 -1.02 -12.58 14.10
N ARG A 275 -1.04 -12.39 15.43
CA ARG A 275 -0.05 -11.62 16.22
C ARG A 275 1.37 -12.17 16.07
N GLN A 276 1.47 -13.40 15.59
CA GLN A 276 2.70 -14.08 15.23
C GLN A 276 3.39 -13.47 14.00
N TRP A 277 2.67 -12.76 13.13
CA TRP A 277 3.26 -12.12 11.95
C TRP A 277 4.20 -10.98 12.36
N ALA A 278 5.34 -10.90 11.67
CA ALA A 278 6.39 -9.93 11.94
C ALA A 278 5.89 -8.47 11.99
N VAL A 279 4.94 -8.11 11.12
CA VAL A 279 4.32 -6.78 11.09
C VAL A 279 3.65 -6.44 12.41
N PHE A 280 2.89 -7.37 13.00
CA PHE A 280 2.18 -7.17 14.26
C PHE A 280 3.10 -7.30 15.47
N ARG A 281 4.04 -8.26 15.44
CA ARG A 281 5.08 -8.36 16.49
C ARG A 281 5.90 -7.09 16.59
N LEU A 282 6.31 -6.52 15.45
CA LEU A 282 7.00 -5.23 15.44
C LEU A 282 6.08 -4.17 16.01
N LEU A 283 4.87 -4.03 15.48
CA LEU A 283 3.88 -3.05 15.94
C LEU A 283 3.72 -3.06 17.46
N ASP A 284 3.51 -4.22 18.07
CA ASP A 284 3.19 -4.41 19.50
C ASP A 284 4.41 -4.28 20.43
N LYS A 285 5.63 -4.36 19.89
CA LYS A 285 6.89 -4.25 20.66
C LYS A 285 7.67 -3.01 20.23
N PRO A 286 7.36 -1.81 20.77
CA PRO A 286 8.04 -0.57 20.43
C PRO A 286 9.57 -0.61 20.57
N GLN A 287 10.09 -1.43 21.48
CA GLN A 287 11.52 -1.64 21.72
C GLN A 287 12.23 -2.37 20.56
N MET A 288 11.50 -3.09 19.71
CA MET A 288 12.06 -3.78 18.56
C MET A 288 12.22 -2.83 17.37
N GLN A 289 13.46 -2.42 17.11
CA GLN A 289 13.80 -1.49 16.02
C GLN A 289 14.38 -2.17 14.78
N LYS A 290 14.98 -3.37 14.94
CA LYS A 290 15.56 -4.08 13.81
C LYS A 290 14.46 -4.64 12.90
N PRO A 291 14.67 -4.65 11.57
CA PRO A 291 13.80 -5.38 10.65
C PRO A 291 13.68 -6.85 11.05
N LEU A 292 12.50 -7.42 10.82
CA LEU A 292 12.23 -8.84 11.03
C LEU A 292 12.00 -9.52 9.68
N ASN A 293 12.78 -10.57 9.42
CA ASN A 293 12.51 -11.53 8.37
C ASN A 293 11.74 -12.70 8.99
N GLN A 294 10.70 -13.17 8.31
CA GLN A 294 9.86 -14.26 8.81
C GLN A 294 9.38 -15.14 7.67
N LEU A 295 9.59 -16.44 7.87
CA LEU A 295 8.86 -17.49 7.15
C LEU A 295 7.57 -17.78 7.93
N SER A 296 6.43 -17.77 7.24
CA SER A 296 5.12 -18.02 7.84
C SER A 296 4.38 -19.11 7.08
N LEU A 297 3.97 -20.16 7.78
CA LEU A 297 3.03 -21.14 7.26
C LEU A 297 1.61 -20.74 7.66
N LEU A 298 0.76 -20.48 6.68
CA LEU A 298 -0.67 -20.27 6.89
C LEU A 298 -1.41 -21.57 6.62
N ILE A 299 -2.20 -22.03 7.59
CA ILE A 299 -3.03 -23.23 7.50
C ILE A 299 -4.49 -22.77 7.52
N SER A 300 -5.26 -23.13 6.49
CA SER A 300 -6.67 -22.79 6.35
C SER A 300 -7.45 -23.99 5.82
N GLY A 301 -7.99 -24.79 6.73
CA GLY A 301 -8.53 -26.11 6.40
C GLY A 301 -7.42 -27.01 5.86
N GLU A 302 -7.66 -27.65 4.72
CA GLU A 302 -6.68 -28.52 4.03
C GLU A 302 -5.57 -27.73 3.30
N TYR A 303 -5.68 -26.41 3.21
CA TYR A 303 -4.75 -25.60 2.43
C TYR A 303 -3.63 -25.05 3.30
N MET A 304 -2.39 -25.30 2.87
CA MET A 304 -1.20 -24.68 3.45
C MET A 304 -0.55 -23.71 2.46
N ARG A 305 -0.17 -22.52 2.94
CA ARG A 305 0.59 -21.55 2.15
C ARG A 305 1.81 -21.07 2.90
N LEU A 306 2.93 -21.03 2.19
CA LEU A 306 4.21 -20.62 2.73
C LEU A 306 4.56 -19.21 2.26
N TYR A 307 4.76 -18.29 3.20
CA TYR A 307 5.12 -16.90 2.91
C TYR A 307 6.50 -16.57 3.46
N SER A 308 7.26 -15.77 2.72
CA SER A 308 8.47 -15.09 3.22
C SER A 308 8.23 -13.59 3.24
N CYS A 309 8.40 -12.99 4.41
CA CYS A 309 8.10 -11.57 4.64
C CYS A 309 9.28 -10.87 5.31
N VAL A 310 9.44 -9.60 4.99
CA VAL A 310 10.28 -8.66 5.73
C VAL A 310 9.45 -7.48 6.20
N SER A 311 9.56 -7.16 7.48
CA SER A 311 8.87 -6.04 8.11
C SER A 311 9.88 -5.11 8.76
N GLN A 312 9.66 -3.80 8.67
CA GLN A 312 10.50 -2.80 9.32
C GLN A 312 9.66 -1.68 9.92
N ARG A 313 10.10 -1.18 11.08
CA ARG A 313 9.51 -0.01 11.72
C ARG A 313 10.14 1.25 11.16
N ILE A 314 9.31 2.20 10.77
CA ILE A 314 9.74 3.51 10.27
C ILE A 314 8.90 4.62 10.89
N LYS A 315 9.39 5.86 10.77
CA LYS A 315 8.66 7.06 11.17
C LYS A 315 8.16 7.81 9.94
N ASP A 316 6.94 8.34 10.02
CA ASP A 316 6.42 9.23 9.00
C ASP A 316 6.89 10.69 9.19
N ALA A 317 6.49 11.58 8.29
CA ALA A 317 6.86 13.00 8.33
C ALA A 317 6.29 13.75 9.56
N ALA A 318 5.22 13.23 10.18
CA ALA A 318 4.67 13.73 11.44
C ALA A 318 5.32 13.06 12.67
N LYS A 319 6.32 12.19 12.45
CA LYS A 319 7.06 11.40 13.44
C LYS A 319 6.26 10.28 14.10
N ASN A 320 5.10 9.90 13.56
CA ASN A 320 4.39 8.71 14.02
C ASN A 320 5.14 7.45 13.60
N SER A 321 5.18 6.47 14.50
CA SER A 321 5.78 5.16 14.26
C SER A 321 4.78 4.24 13.58
N HIS A 322 5.20 3.60 12.49
CA HIS A 322 4.42 2.59 11.78
C HIS A 322 5.33 1.49 11.27
N VAL A 323 4.73 0.39 10.80
CA VAL A 323 5.47 -0.77 10.28
C VAL A 323 5.05 -1.00 8.84
N VAL A 324 6.03 -1.00 7.95
CA VAL A 324 5.85 -1.42 6.56
C VAL A 324 6.36 -2.84 6.39
N SER A 325 5.62 -3.64 5.64
CA SER A 325 5.93 -5.04 5.38
C SER A 325 5.73 -5.37 3.93
N THR A 326 6.62 -6.17 3.35
CA THR A 326 6.41 -6.80 2.06
C THR A 326 6.79 -8.26 2.15
N GLY A 327 6.17 -9.08 1.33
CA GLY A 327 6.51 -10.49 1.27
C GLY A 327 5.95 -11.15 0.04
N ILE A 328 6.30 -12.41 -0.12
CA ILE A 328 5.96 -13.25 -1.25
C ILE A 328 5.34 -14.55 -0.78
N ASP A 329 4.42 -15.09 -1.58
CA ASP A 329 4.03 -16.51 -1.49
C ASP A 329 5.13 -17.33 -2.17
N LEU A 330 5.70 -18.31 -1.49
CA LEU A 330 6.79 -19.14 -2.01
C LEU A 330 6.27 -20.31 -2.85
N ILE A 331 5.01 -20.71 -2.68
CA ILE A 331 4.47 -21.95 -3.28
C ILE A 331 4.61 -21.96 -4.81
N PRO A 332 4.24 -20.90 -5.56
CA PRO A 332 4.42 -20.89 -7.02
C PRO A 332 5.89 -21.00 -7.45
N ALA A 333 6.81 -20.38 -6.72
CA ALA A 333 8.23 -20.43 -7.03
C ALA A 333 8.84 -21.81 -6.75
N LEU A 334 8.47 -22.45 -5.63
CA LEU A 334 8.90 -23.79 -5.25
C LEU A 334 8.44 -24.84 -6.26
N ASN A 335 7.16 -24.79 -6.64
CA ASN A 335 6.60 -25.70 -7.64
C ASN A 335 7.27 -25.53 -9.01
N ALA A 336 7.58 -24.30 -9.42
CA ALA A 336 8.29 -24.04 -10.67
C ALA A 336 9.73 -24.59 -10.69
N GLN A 337 10.33 -24.81 -9.52
CA GLN A 337 11.64 -25.45 -9.35
C GLN A 337 11.55 -26.98 -9.19
N GLY A 338 10.34 -27.56 -9.21
CA GLY A 338 10.13 -29.00 -9.03
C GLY A 338 10.17 -29.47 -7.57
N VAL A 339 10.08 -28.55 -6.61
CA VAL A 339 9.98 -28.89 -5.18
C VAL A 339 8.56 -29.34 -4.86
N ASP A 340 8.41 -30.44 -4.10
CA ASP A 340 7.14 -30.82 -3.49
C ASP A 340 6.77 -29.84 -2.37
N SER A 341 6.05 -28.78 -2.74
CA SER A 341 5.67 -27.73 -1.80
C SER A 341 4.67 -28.20 -0.74
N SER A 342 3.86 -29.22 -1.04
CA SER A 342 2.92 -29.82 -0.07
C SER A 342 3.68 -30.58 1.01
N GLY A 343 4.58 -31.49 0.61
CA GLY A 343 5.43 -32.22 1.55
C GLY A 343 6.32 -31.29 2.39
N LEU A 344 6.88 -30.24 1.78
CA LEU A 344 7.64 -29.22 2.52
C LEU A 344 6.78 -28.47 3.55
N CYS A 345 5.52 -28.15 3.24
CA CYS A 345 4.62 -27.49 4.17
C CYS A 345 4.24 -28.40 5.35
N GLU A 346 4.02 -29.69 5.08
CA GLU A 346 3.79 -30.70 6.13
C GLU A 346 5.00 -30.84 7.04
N GLU A 347 6.21 -30.89 6.48
CA GLU A 347 7.45 -30.95 7.26
C GLU A 347 7.62 -29.71 8.16
N ILE A 348 7.35 -28.51 7.62
CA ILE A 348 7.38 -27.25 8.39
C ILE A 348 6.34 -27.27 9.52
N ARG A 349 5.12 -27.75 9.24
CA ARG A 349 4.04 -27.87 10.24
C ARG A 349 4.45 -28.81 11.36
N ASP A 350 4.94 -30.00 11.02
CA ASP A 350 5.27 -31.05 11.99
C ASP A 350 6.49 -30.63 12.82
N PHE A 351 7.48 -29.99 12.20
CA PHE A 351 8.60 -29.38 12.91
C PHE A 351 8.13 -28.30 13.90
N TYR A 352 7.23 -27.40 13.49
CA TYR A 352 6.73 -26.34 14.37
C TYR A 352 6.03 -26.87 15.63
N PHE A 353 5.29 -27.99 15.52
CA PHE A 353 4.57 -28.57 16.66
C PHE A 353 5.43 -29.52 17.52
N SER A 354 6.48 -30.11 16.97
CA SER A 354 7.35 -31.05 17.69
C SER A 354 8.59 -30.42 18.31
N ALA A 355 9.04 -29.28 17.79
CA ALA A 355 10.28 -28.65 18.21
C ALA A 355 10.09 -27.66 19.36
N ASP A 356 11.06 -27.61 20.27
CA ASP A 356 11.12 -26.57 21.30
C ASP A 356 11.39 -25.20 20.66
N GLN A 357 10.87 -24.12 21.28
CA GLN A 357 11.14 -22.76 20.83
C GLN A 357 12.64 -22.49 20.75
N GLY A 358 13.13 -22.18 19.54
CA GLY A 358 14.55 -21.90 19.29
C GLY A 358 15.33 -23.06 18.68
N SER A 359 14.70 -24.22 18.43
CA SER A 359 15.30 -25.32 17.69
C SER A 359 15.74 -24.87 16.28
N PRO A 360 16.91 -25.32 15.78
CA PRO A 360 17.37 -24.96 14.44
C PRO A 360 16.45 -25.61 13.40
N ILE A 361 16.09 -24.85 12.37
CA ILE A 361 15.29 -25.35 11.25
C ILE A 361 16.08 -26.45 10.52
N PRO A 362 15.51 -27.63 10.25
CA PRO A 362 16.17 -28.71 9.51
C PRO A 362 16.69 -28.28 8.13
N ASN A 363 17.81 -28.87 7.68
CA ASN A 363 18.38 -28.59 6.36
C ASN A 363 17.42 -28.97 5.21
N SER A 364 16.61 -30.02 5.40
CA SER A 364 15.54 -30.43 4.49
C SER A 364 14.51 -29.31 4.23
N ILE A 365 14.23 -28.47 5.23
CA ILE A 365 13.38 -27.28 5.09
C ILE A 365 14.17 -26.08 4.51
N GLN A 366 15.43 -25.91 4.90
CA GLN A 366 16.22 -24.75 4.50
C GLN A 366 16.64 -24.76 3.02
N GLU A 367 17.17 -25.88 2.53
CA GLU A 367 17.76 -25.97 1.18
C GLU A 367 16.78 -25.64 0.05
N PRO A 368 15.51 -26.07 0.08
CA PRO A 368 14.54 -25.70 -0.96
C PRO A 368 14.14 -24.22 -0.96
N ILE A 369 14.39 -23.48 0.14
CA ILE A 369 13.94 -22.10 0.33
C ILE A 369 15.06 -21.08 0.04
N LYS A 370 16.34 -21.48 0.21
CA LYS A 370 17.51 -20.65 -0.08
C LYS A 370 17.60 -20.35 -1.58
#